data_AF-A0A1A3S2Q0-F1
#
_entry.id   AF-A0A1A3S2Q0-F1
#
_cell.length_a   1.000
_cell.length_b   1.000
_cell.length_c   1.000
_cell.angle_alpha   90.00
_cell.angle_beta   90.00
_cell.angle_gamma   90.00
#
_symmetry.space_group_name_H-M   'P 1'
#
loop_
_entity.id
_entity.type
_entity.pdbx_description
1 polymer ?
#
loop_
_entity_poly.entity_id
_entity_poly.type
_entity_poly.pdbx_seq_one_letter_code
_entity_poly.pdbx_strand_id
1 'polypeptide(L)'
;MDPQIAAAALIGGGLIMGGGAIGAGIGDGIAGNALVSGIARQPEAQGRLFTPFFITVGLVEAAYFINLAFMALFVFATPVK
;
A
#
# COMPACT_ATOMS: atom_id res chain seq x y z
N MET A 1 16.32 25.00 3.56
CA MET A 1 15.41 24.32 4.49
C MET A 1 16.11 24.21 5.82
N ASP A 2 15.45 24.57 6.92
CA ASP A 2 15.98 24.34 8.26
C ASP A 2 16.36 22.84 8.41
N PRO A 3 17.57 22.50 8.87
CA PRO A 3 17.95 21.10 9.13
C PRO A 3 16.95 20.32 9.98
N GLN A 4 16.28 20.99 10.91
CA GLN A 4 15.27 20.38 11.78
C GLN A 4 14.00 20.01 10.99
N ILE A 5 13.57 20.88 10.08
CA ILE A 5 12.44 20.60 9.18
C ILE A 5 12.79 19.45 8.23
N ALA A 6 14.00 19.46 7.66
CA ALA A 6 14.45 18.38 6.78
C ALA A 6 14.47 17.02 7.50
N ALA A 7 14.99 16.98 8.73
CA ALA A 7 14.99 15.77 9.54
C ALA A 7 13.56 15.28 9.84
N ALA A 8 12.65 16.19 10.22
CA ALA A 8 11.25 15.85 10.48
C ALA A 8 10.54 15.32 9.22
N ALA A 9 10.80 15.91 8.05
CA ALA A 9 10.23 15.47 6.78
C ALA A 9 10.69 14.05 6.40
N LEU A 10 11.97 13.72 6.61
CA LEU A 10 12.51 12.38 6.37
C LEU A 10 11.92 11.34 7.33
N ILE A 11 11.79 11.67 8.62
CA ILE A 11 11.16 10.79 9.61
C ILE A 11 9.68 10.56 9.24
N GLY A 12 8.96 11.63 8.92
CA GLY A 12 7.55 11.56 8.50
C GLY A 12 7.38 10.71 7.22
N GLY A 13 8.24 10.91 6.22
CA GLY A 13 8.25 10.10 5.00
C GLY A 13 8.51 8.62 5.27
N GLY A 14 9.45 8.30 6.17
CA GLY A 14 9.71 6.93 6.60
C GLY A 14 8.52 6.28 7.29
N LEU A 15 7.80 7.01 8.15
CA LEU A 15 6.59 6.51 8.82
C LEU A 15 5.45 6.27 7.83
N ILE A 16 5.24 7.18 6.86
CA ILE A 16 4.23 7.05 5.81
C ILE A 16 4.46 5.75 5.00
N MET A 17 5.71 5.51 4.59
CA MET A 17 6.05 4.32 3.80
C MET A 17 6.06 3.04 4.64
N GLY A 18 6.53 3.10 5.89
CA GLY A 18 6.48 1.96 6.80
C GLY A 18 5.05 1.49 7.05
N GLY A 19 4.14 2.43 7.36
CA GLY A 19 2.72 2.12 7.53
C GLY A 19 2.06 1.64 6.24
N GLY A 20 2.37 2.28 5.10
CA GLY A 20 1.89 1.86 3.79
C GLY A 20 2.30 0.43 3.43
N ALA A 21 3.58 0.09 3.62
CA ALA A 21 4.11 -1.25 3.32
C ALA A 21 3.52 -2.34 4.22
N ILE A 22 3.31 -2.05 5.51
CA ILE A 22 2.64 -2.98 6.43
C ILE A 22 1.20 -3.22 5.98
N GLY A 23 0.46 -2.15 5.66
CA GLY A 23 -0.92 -2.26 5.18
C GLY A 23 -1.03 -3.05 3.88
N ALA A 24 -0.15 -2.75 2.91
CA ALA A 24 -0.11 -3.44 1.62
C ALA A 24 0.24 -4.92 1.77
N GLY A 25 1.37 -5.22 2.42
CA GLY A 25 1.85 -6.60 2.57
C GLY A 25 0.86 -7.50 3.31
N ILE A 26 0.22 -6.99 4.38
CA ILE A 26 -0.79 -7.76 5.12
C ILE A 26 -2.09 -7.87 4.30
N GLY A 27 -2.55 -6.77 3.69
CA GLY A 27 -3.79 -6.74 2.92
C GLY A 27 -3.76 -7.68 1.72
N ASP A 28 -2.70 -7.60 0.91
CA ASP A 28 -2.52 -8.47 -0.25
C ASP A 28 -2.24 -9.91 0.15
N GLY A 29 -1.53 -10.13 1.26
CA GLY A 29 -1.35 -11.46 1.83
C GLY A 29 -2.68 -12.13 2.20
N ILE A 30 -3.60 -11.39 2.82
CA ILE A 30 -4.94 -11.88 3.17
C ILE A 30 -5.77 -12.13 1.89
N ALA A 31 -5.75 -11.20 0.93
CA ALA A 31 -6.45 -11.37 -0.35
C ALA A 31 -5.94 -12.59 -1.13
N GLY A 32 -4.61 -12.77 -1.19
CA GLY A 32 -3.95 -13.90 -1.82
C GLY A 32 -4.26 -15.22 -1.12
N ASN A 33 -4.30 -15.24 0.21
CA ASN A 33 -4.68 -16.42 0.99
C ASN A 33 -6.10 -16.90 0.62
N ALA A 34 -7.06 -15.97 0.53
CA ALA A 34 -8.43 -16.27 0.14
C ALA A 34 -8.53 -16.75 -1.31
N LEU A 35 -7.77 -16.14 -2.23
CA LEU A 35 -7.71 -16.58 -3.63
C LEU A 35 -7.19 -18.01 -3.76
N VAL A 36 -6.04 -18.31 -3.16
CA VAL A 36 -5.42 -19.65 -3.21
C VAL A 36 -6.34 -20.69 -2.59
N SER A 37 -6.91 -20.41 -1.42
CA SER A 37 -7.85 -21.32 -0.75
C SER A 37 -9.13 -21.52 -1.56
N GLY A 38 -9.62 -20.48 -2.23
CA GLY A 38 -10.79 -20.53 -3.09
C GLY A 38 -10.56 -21.41 -4.31
N ILE A 39 -9.44 -21.21 -5.03
CA ILE A 39 -9.06 -22.01 -6.20
C ILE A 39 -8.83 -23.48 -5.80
N ALA A 40 -8.17 -23.73 -4.67
CA ALA A 40 -7.94 -25.09 -4.19
C ALA A 40 -9.25 -25.85 -3.89
N ARG A 41 -10.30 -25.14 -3.45
CA ARG A 41 -11.62 -25.73 -3.16
C ARG A 41 -12.51 -25.83 -4.40
N GLN A 42 -12.40 -24.89 -5.34
CA GLN A 42 -13.18 -24.83 -6.58
C GLN A 42 -12.32 -24.33 -7.74
N PRO A 43 -11.55 -25.22 -8.40
CA PRO A 43 -10.65 -24.84 -9.49
C PRO A 43 -11.37 -24.17 -10.67
N GLU A 44 -12.59 -24.62 -10.97
CA GLU A 44 -13.47 -24.06 -12.01
C GLU A 44 -13.90 -22.61 -11.73
N ALA A 45 -13.87 -22.19 -10.46
CA ALA A 45 -14.21 -20.83 -10.07
C ALA A 45 -13.06 -19.83 -10.24
N GLN A 46 -11.84 -20.28 -10.57
CA GLN A 46 -10.63 -19.44 -10.67
C GLN A 46 -10.87 -18.13 -11.44
N GLY A 47 -11.48 -18.20 -12.63
CA GLY A 47 -11.76 -17.01 -13.44
C GLY A 47 -12.70 -16.01 -12.75
N ARG A 48 -13.66 -16.50 -11.96
CA ARG A 48 -14.62 -15.68 -11.22
C ARG A 48 -14.03 -15.08 -9.94
N LEU A 49 -12.98 -15.69 -9.39
CA LEU A 49 -12.29 -15.22 -8.17
C LEU A 49 -11.29 -14.10 -8.45
N PHE A 50 -10.79 -13.97 -9.68
CA PHE A 50 -9.84 -12.91 -10.03
C PHE A 50 -10.44 -11.50 -9.96
N THR A 51 -11.67 -11.29 -10.41
CA THR A 51 -12.31 -9.96 -10.33
C THR A 51 -12.39 -9.43 -8.90
N PRO A 52 -12.96 -10.15 -7.91
CA PRO A 52 -12.96 -9.67 -6.54
C PRO A 52 -11.55 -9.53 -5.97
N PHE A 53 -10.64 -10.45 -6.29
CA PHE A 53 -9.23 -10.34 -5.87
C PHE A 53 -8.58 -9.05 -6.36
N PHE A 54 -8.70 -8.72 -7.66
CA PHE A 54 -8.11 -7.49 -8.22
C PHE A 54 -8.77 -6.22 -7.70
N ILE A 55 -10.07 -6.23 -7.39
CA ILE A 55 -10.72 -5.09 -6.72
C ILE A 55 -10.11 -4.90 -5.33
N THR A 56 -9.91 -5.99 -4.57
CA THR A 56 -9.28 -5.92 -3.25
C THR A 56 -7.85 -5.41 -3.33
N VAL A 57 -7.00 -6.03 -4.16
CA VAL A 57 -5.60 -5.61 -4.35
C VAL A 57 -5.55 -4.17 -4.85
N GLY A 58 -6.43 -3.78 -5.78
CA GLY A 58 -6.49 -2.41 -6.29
C GLY A 58 -6.76 -1.37 -5.19
N LEU A 59 -7.61 -1.68 -4.21
CA LEU A 59 -7.87 -0.81 -3.06
C LEU A 59 -6.68 -0.77 -2.08
N VAL A 60 -6.04 -1.92 -1.85
CA VAL A 60 -4.84 -2.03 -1.01
C VAL A 60 -3.69 -1.20 -1.61
N GLU A 61 -3.43 -1.39 -2.89
CA GLU A 61 -2.39 -0.68 -3.63
C GLU A 61 -2.72 0.82 -3.79
N ALA A 62 -4.00 1.19 -3.94
CA ALA A 62 -4.37 2.61 -3.95
C ALA A 62 -3.94 3.32 -2.66
N ALA A 63 -4.15 2.70 -1.49
CA ALA A 63 -3.68 3.24 -0.23
C ALA A 63 -2.15 3.34 -0.18
N TYR A 64 -1.44 2.31 -0.65
CA TYR A 64 0.03 2.32 -0.72
C TYR A 64 0.58 3.45 -1.60
N PHE A 65 0.04 3.61 -2.81
CA PHE A 65 0.52 4.62 -3.76
C PHE A 65 0.13 6.04 -3.35
N ILE A 66 -1.01 6.24 -2.69
CA ILE A 66 -1.35 7.54 -2.09
C ILE A 66 -0.31 7.90 -1.02
N ASN A 67 0.04 6.95 -0.13
CA ASN A 67 1.09 7.15 0.85
C ASN A 67 2.45 7.47 0.18
N LEU A 68 2.80 6.75 -0.88
CA LEU A 68 4.02 7.01 -1.65
C LEU A 68 4.04 8.43 -2.23
N ALA A 69 2.93 8.91 -2.77
CA ALA A 69 2.81 10.27 -3.27
C ALA A 69 3.02 11.32 -2.16
N PHE A 70 2.44 11.11 -0.97
CA PHE A 70 2.65 12.01 0.17
C PHE A 70 4.06 11.94 0.75
N MET A 71 4.68 10.77 0.80
CA MET A 71 6.09 10.67 1.16
C MET A 71 6.97 11.44 0.17
N ALA A 72 6.72 11.29 -1.14
CA ALA A 72 7.44 12.03 -2.17
C ALA A 72 7.27 13.56 -1.98
N LEU A 73 6.06 14.02 -1.68
CA LEU A 73 5.81 15.42 -1.32
C LEU A 73 6.63 15.84 -0.10
N PHE A 74 6.69 15.02 0.95
CA PHE A 74 7.45 15.33 2.16
C PHE A 74 8.94 15.47 1.90
N VAL A 75 9.54 14.56 1.13
CA VAL A 75 11.01 14.51 0.98
C VAL A 75 11.53 15.34 -0.19
N PHE A 76 10.72 15.59 -1.22
CA PHE A 76 11.13 16.34 -2.42
C PHE A 76 10.54 17.76 -2.50
N ALA A 77 9.39 18.01 -1.88
CA ALA A 77 8.69 19.29 -1.97
C ALA A 77 8.00 19.64 -0.64
N THR A 78 8.77 19.58 0.47
CA THR A 78 8.26 19.74 1.83
C THR A 78 7.42 21.03 1.96
N PRO A 79 6.12 20.96 2.27
CA PRO A 79 5.22 22.11 2.27
C PRO A 79 5.30 22.89 3.59
N VAL A 80 6.47 23.47 3.87
CA VAL A 80 6.65 24.45 4.93
C VAL A 80 6.58 25.84 4.32
N LYS A 81 5.67 26.68 4.83
CA LYS A 81 5.61 28.10 4.47
C LYS A 81 6.84 28.82 5.00
#